data_AF-A0A971UH32-F1
#
_entry.id   AF-A0A971UH32-F1
#
_cell.length_a   1.000
_cell.length_b   1.000
_cell.length_c   1.000
_cell.angle_alpha   90.00
_cell.angle_beta   90.00
_cell.angle_gamma   90.00
#
_symmetry.space_group_name_H-M   'P 1'
#
loop_
_entity.id
_entity.type
_entity.pdbx_description
1 polymer ?
#
loop_
_entity_poly.entity_id
_entity_poly.type
_entity_poly.pdbx_seq_one_letter_code
_entity_poly.pdbx_strand_id
1 'polypeptide(L)'
;MAGFSKIYCVGGLGGFQGADGINPIEFQIWVGNADRQWLQPHYINRRIRPLGVVKCLIPEGPDDPNALLDACIAFYPEHFRECATLPVVEKRLADTSRLDFHHGKEDIPEEWPQLRTEAWPLFRKLNIFEGRLCLVTIMEEPQWAI
;
A
#
# COMPACT_ATOMS: atom_id res chain seq x y z
N MET A 1 3.57 10.04 -19.14
CA MET A 1 3.87 10.94 -18.01
C MET A 1 3.40 10.25 -16.76
N ALA A 2 4.24 10.16 -15.72
CA ALA A 2 3.96 9.39 -14.51
C ALA A 2 3.60 10.35 -13.37
N GLY A 3 2.60 10.00 -12.55
CA GLY A 3 2.21 10.80 -11.40
C GLY A 3 1.39 9.99 -10.39
N PHE A 4 1.33 10.49 -9.15
CA PHE A 4 0.50 9.90 -8.10
C PHE A 4 -0.92 10.46 -8.16
N SER A 5 -1.93 9.60 -8.12
CA SER A 5 -3.35 10.00 -8.18
C SER A 5 -4.07 9.86 -6.84
N LYS A 6 -3.66 8.90 -6.01
CA LYS A 6 -4.20 8.72 -4.67
C LYS A 6 -3.13 8.20 -3.72
N ILE A 7 -3.42 8.37 -2.44
CA ILE A 7 -2.68 7.79 -1.33
C ILE A 7 -3.64 6.98 -0.46
N TYR A 8 -3.18 5.84 0.03
CA TYR A 8 -3.81 5.15 1.15
C TYR A 8 -3.00 5.42 2.42
N CYS A 9 -3.66 5.74 3.51
CA CYS A 9 -3.05 5.91 4.82
C CYS A 9 -3.48 4.77 5.71
N VAL A 10 -2.52 4.04 6.29
CA VAL A 10 -2.76 2.92 7.21
C VAL A 10 -2.36 3.36 8.61
N GLY A 11 -3.22 3.13 9.61
CA GLY A 11 -2.91 3.56 10.97
C GLY A 11 -4.01 3.37 12.01
N GLY A 12 -3.89 4.12 13.10
CA GLY A 12 -4.85 4.13 14.21
C GLY A 12 -6.05 5.04 13.94
N LEU A 13 -7.14 4.81 14.68
CA LEU A 13 -8.30 5.70 14.69
C LEU A 13 -8.05 6.86 15.67
N GLY A 14 -8.21 8.09 15.21
CA GLY A 14 -8.16 9.30 16.04
C GLY A 14 -9.52 9.59 16.71
N GLY A 15 -9.48 10.16 17.91
CA GLY A 15 -10.69 10.45 18.68
C GLY A 15 -11.44 9.19 19.12
N PHE A 16 -12.73 9.33 19.47
CA PHE A 16 -13.58 8.19 19.79
C PHE A 16 -13.95 7.44 18.50
N GLN A 17 -13.40 6.23 18.32
CA GLN A 17 -13.67 5.35 17.17
C GLN A 17 -13.45 5.99 15.78
N GLY A 18 -12.50 6.92 15.64
CA GLY A 18 -12.17 7.52 14.34
C GLY A 18 -12.93 8.81 14.03
N ALA A 19 -13.65 9.37 14.99
CA ALA A 19 -14.36 10.65 14.82
C ALA A 19 -13.45 11.78 14.32
N ASP A 20 -12.18 11.76 14.73
CA ASP A 20 -11.19 12.77 14.33
C ASP A 20 -10.31 12.31 13.15
N GLY A 21 -10.66 11.19 12.50
CA GLY A 21 -9.93 10.62 11.37
C GLY A 21 -8.85 9.63 11.79
N ILE A 22 -7.66 9.74 11.18
CA ILE A 22 -6.54 8.80 11.36
C ILE A 22 -5.45 9.40 12.27
N ASN A 23 -5.10 8.67 13.34
CA ASN A 23 -3.98 9.02 14.22
C ASN A 23 -3.55 7.80 15.07
N PRO A 24 -2.26 7.40 15.09
CA PRO A 24 -1.19 7.88 14.22
C PRO A 24 -1.35 7.34 12.79
N ILE A 25 -0.70 8.00 11.82
CA ILE A 25 -0.46 7.42 10.50
C ILE A 25 0.81 6.59 10.61
N GLU A 26 0.70 5.27 10.41
CA GLU A 26 1.83 4.34 10.53
C GLU A 26 2.64 4.31 9.24
N PHE A 27 1.96 4.19 8.10
CA PHE A 27 2.56 4.32 6.78
C PHE A 27 1.51 4.70 5.73
N GLN A 28 1.99 5.07 4.55
CA GLN A 28 1.18 5.39 3.40
C GLN A 28 1.52 4.46 2.23
N ILE A 29 0.56 4.26 1.34
CA ILE A 29 0.75 3.60 0.05
C ILE A 29 0.40 4.61 -1.03
N TRP A 30 1.40 5.03 -1.80
CA TRP A 30 1.22 5.96 -2.90
C TRP A 30 0.88 5.19 -4.16
N VAL A 31 -0.20 5.58 -4.83
CA VAL A 31 -0.64 4.93 -6.07
C VAL A 31 -0.33 5.83 -7.25
N GLY A 32 0.63 5.37 -8.05
CA GLY A 32 1.06 6.02 -9.26
C GLY A 32 0.39 5.47 -10.50
N ASN A 33 0.22 6.31 -11.52
CA ASN A 33 -0.30 5.93 -12.83
C ASN A 33 0.60 6.49 -13.93
N ALA A 34 0.94 5.62 -14.89
CA ALA A 34 1.70 5.92 -16.09
C ALA A 34 1.20 5.01 -17.23
N ASP A 35 2.08 4.26 -17.89
CA ASP A 35 1.71 3.12 -18.74
C ASP A 35 0.99 2.03 -17.93
N ARG A 36 1.38 1.86 -16.67
CA ARG A 36 0.78 0.93 -15.71
C ARG A 36 0.53 1.64 -14.37
N GLN A 37 -0.40 1.10 -13.59
CA GLN A 37 -0.57 1.49 -12.20
C GLN A 37 0.56 0.86 -11.36
N TRP A 38 1.00 1.53 -10.30
CA TRP A 38 1.93 0.94 -9.33
C TRP A 38 1.68 1.50 -7.94
N LEU A 39 2.07 0.74 -6.91
CA LEU A 39 1.92 1.07 -5.50
C LEU A 39 3.30 1.09 -4.84
N GLN A 40 3.56 2.10 -4.02
CA GLN A 40 4.83 2.25 -3.27
C GLN A 40 4.56 2.59 -1.80
N PRO A 41 5.30 2.01 -0.86
CA PRO A 41 5.16 2.36 0.53
C PRO A 41 5.94 3.64 0.86
N HIS A 42 5.37 4.44 1.75
CA HIS A 42 6.05 5.54 2.41
C HIS A 42 5.88 5.39 3.93
N TYR A 43 6.96 4.99 4.60
CA TYR A 43 6.93 4.65 6.03
C TYR A 43 7.13 5.87 6.92
N ILE A 44 6.17 6.11 7.80
CA ILE A 44 6.27 7.11 8.86
C ILE A 44 6.83 6.42 10.11
N ASN A 45 6.25 5.26 10.48
CA ASN A 45 6.80 4.36 11.48
C ASN A 45 7.90 3.48 10.87
N ARG A 46 9.15 3.77 11.25
CA ARG A 46 10.36 3.06 10.78
C ARG A 46 10.50 1.62 11.28
N ARG A 47 9.62 1.16 12.18
CA ARG A 47 9.57 -0.23 12.64
C ARG A 47 8.89 -1.15 11.63
N ILE A 48 8.01 -0.59 10.80
CA ILE A 48 7.37 -1.33 9.72
C ILE A 48 8.41 -1.59 8.63
N ARG A 49 8.50 -2.85 8.18
CA ARG A 49 9.40 -3.31 7.13
C ARG A 49 8.60 -4.05 6.07
N PRO A 50 8.92 -3.87 4.78
CA PRO A 50 8.31 -4.66 3.72
C PRO A 50 8.79 -6.11 3.80
N LEU A 51 8.11 -6.97 3.04
CA LEU A 51 8.54 -8.33 2.74
C LEU A 51 9.86 -8.26 1.95
N GLY A 52 10.93 -8.84 2.49
CA GLY A 52 12.26 -8.75 1.89
C GLY A 52 12.71 -7.30 1.66
N VAL A 53 12.95 -6.95 0.39
CA VAL A 53 13.34 -5.60 -0.03
C VAL A 53 12.32 -4.96 -0.99
N VAL A 54 11.07 -5.43 -0.99
CA VAL A 54 10.02 -4.95 -1.90
C VAL A 54 9.75 -3.46 -1.68
N LYS A 55 9.85 -2.67 -2.74
CA LYS A 55 9.61 -1.22 -2.75
C LYS A 55 8.48 -0.81 -3.69
N CYS A 56 8.06 -1.71 -4.57
CA CYS A 56 7.09 -1.41 -5.61
C CYS A 56 6.25 -2.64 -5.92
N LEU A 57 4.96 -2.42 -6.11
CA LEU A 57 4.01 -3.43 -6.56
C LEU A 57 3.27 -2.91 -7.79
N ILE A 58 3.23 -3.71 -8.86
CA ILE A 58 2.44 -3.46 -10.06
C ILE A 58 1.29 -4.46 -10.04
N PRO A 59 0.03 -4.01 -9.88
CA PRO A 59 -1.13 -4.89 -9.86
C PRO A 59 -1.38 -5.51 -11.25
N GLU A 60 -2.25 -6.51 -11.31
CA GLU A 60 -2.63 -7.16 -12.58
C GLU A 60 -3.31 -6.18 -13.54
N GLY A 61 -3.98 -5.16 -13.03
CA GLY A 61 -4.56 -4.09 -13.85
C GLY A 61 -4.78 -2.83 -13.03
N PRO A 62 -5.10 -1.70 -13.69
CA PRO A 62 -5.50 -0.50 -12.97
C PRO A 62 -6.76 -0.80 -12.12
N ASP A 63 -6.73 -0.38 -10.86
CA ASP A 63 -7.83 -0.54 -9.90
C ASP A 63 -8.24 -2.01 -9.66
N ASP A 64 -7.30 -2.95 -9.82
CA ASP A 64 -7.49 -4.35 -9.43
C ASP A 64 -7.94 -4.43 -7.95
N PRO A 65 -9.01 -5.21 -7.65
CA PRO A 65 -9.58 -5.27 -6.31
C PRO A 65 -8.64 -5.89 -5.27
N ASN A 66 -7.63 -6.66 -5.68
CA ASN A 66 -6.64 -7.25 -4.78
C ASN A 66 -5.42 -6.36 -4.57
N ALA A 67 -5.23 -5.32 -5.39
CA ALA A 67 -4.03 -4.47 -5.38
C ALA A 67 -3.69 -3.92 -3.99
N LEU A 68 -4.70 -3.48 -3.23
CA LEU A 68 -4.52 -2.94 -1.89
C LEU A 68 -4.18 -4.03 -0.86
N LEU A 69 -4.82 -5.20 -0.95
CA LEU A 69 -4.49 -6.35 -0.11
C LEU A 69 -3.05 -6.79 -0.35
N ASP A 70 -2.67 -6.97 -1.62
CA ASP A 70 -1.33 -7.40 -2.01
C ASP A 70 -0.27 -6.40 -1.55
N ALA A 71 -0.55 -5.10 -1.68
CA ALA A 71 0.32 -4.04 -1.19
C ALA A 71 0.44 -4.08 0.33
N CYS A 72 -0.64 -4.29 1.08
CA CYS A 72 -0.56 -4.43 2.54
C CYS A 72 0.26 -5.65 2.97
N ILE A 73 0.09 -6.80 2.31
CA ILE A 73 0.90 -8.00 2.57
C ILE A 73 2.38 -7.71 2.29
N ALA A 74 2.68 -7.11 1.14
CA ALA A 74 4.05 -6.82 0.72
C ALA A 74 4.73 -5.73 1.56
N PHE A 75 4.00 -4.71 2.01
CA PHE A 75 4.57 -3.54 2.67
C PHE A 75 4.46 -3.59 4.19
N TYR A 76 3.59 -4.44 4.75
CA TYR A 76 3.42 -4.63 6.19
C TYR A 76 3.20 -6.11 6.57
N PRO A 77 4.13 -7.03 6.21
CA PRO A 77 4.02 -8.47 6.48
C PRO A 77 3.85 -8.80 7.97
N GLU A 78 4.39 -7.99 8.87
CA GLU A 78 4.26 -8.14 10.33
C GLU A 78 2.81 -8.34 10.79
N HIS A 79 1.87 -7.59 10.20
CA HIS A 79 0.44 -7.67 10.51
C HIS A 79 -0.18 -9.02 10.12
N PHE A 80 0.46 -9.74 9.20
CA PHE A 80 0.01 -11.00 8.63
C PHE A 80 0.83 -12.20 9.12
N ARG A 81 1.59 -12.06 10.22
CA ARG A 81 2.41 -13.14 10.78
C ARG A 81 1.65 -14.42 11.14
N GLU A 82 0.35 -14.33 11.38
CA GLU A 82 -0.52 -15.48 11.65
C GLU A 82 -0.81 -16.32 10.39
N CYS A 83 -0.55 -15.79 9.19
CA CYS A 83 -0.71 -16.53 7.93
C CYS A 83 0.39 -17.60 7.81
N ALA A 84 0.00 -18.88 7.79
CA ALA A 84 0.93 -20.00 7.71
C ALA A 84 1.78 -19.98 6.43
N THR A 85 1.25 -19.39 5.35
CA THR A 85 1.91 -19.29 4.06
C THR A 85 2.95 -18.16 4.00
N LEU A 86 2.86 -17.14 4.87
CA LEU A 86 3.72 -15.96 4.81
C LEU A 86 5.22 -16.27 4.90
N PRO A 87 5.71 -17.13 5.83
CA PRO A 87 7.15 -17.43 5.93
C PRO A 87 7.73 -18.11 4.67
N VAL A 88 6.91 -18.83 3.90
CA VAL A 88 7.33 -19.46 2.65
C VAL A 88 7.51 -18.39 1.57
N VAL A 89 6.52 -17.52 1.43
CA VAL A 89 6.51 -16.39 0.49
C VAL A 89 7.65 -15.40 0.81
N GLU A 90 7.89 -15.11 2.09
CA GLU A 90 8.97 -14.23 2.54
C GLU A 90 10.35 -14.74 2.13
N LYS A 91 10.61 -16.05 2.30
CA LYS A 91 11.87 -16.67 1.88
C LYS A 91 12.08 -16.60 0.37
N ARG A 92 11.03 -16.82 -0.43
CA ARG A 92 11.10 -16.75 -1.90
C ARG A 92 11.34 -15.33 -2.41
N LEU A 93 10.88 -14.32 -1.66
CA LEU A 93 10.94 -12.91 -2.05
C LEU A 93 12.00 -12.09 -1.30
N ALA A 94 12.94 -12.73 -0.61
CA ALA A 94 13.93 -12.07 0.25
C ALA A 94 14.70 -10.95 -0.47
N ASP A 95 15.12 -11.19 -1.72
CA ASP A 95 15.91 -10.25 -2.53
C ASP A 95 15.07 -9.53 -3.60
N THR A 96 13.75 -9.76 -3.61
CA THR A 96 12.85 -9.19 -4.61
C THR A 96 12.49 -7.76 -4.26
N SER A 97 12.84 -6.81 -5.14
CA SER A 97 12.56 -5.38 -4.94
C SER A 97 11.23 -4.91 -5.53
N ARG A 98 10.64 -5.72 -6.43
CA ARG A 98 9.41 -5.38 -7.17
C ARG A 98 8.57 -6.63 -7.39
N LEU A 99 7.27 -6.52 -7.10
CA LEU A 99 6.27 -7.52 -7.46
C LEU A 99 5.48 -7.02 -8.67
N ASP A 100 5.43 -7.79 -9.76
CA ASP A 100 4.73 -7.42 -10.99
C ASP A 100 3.70 -8.48 -11.35
N PHE A 101 2.44 -8.26 -10.94
CA PHE A 101 1.33 -9.16 -11.22
C PHE A 101 0.78 -9.05 -12.64
N HIS A 102 1.26 -8.09 -13.44
CA HIS A 102 0.81 -7.89 -14.82
C HIS A 102 1.71 -8.67 -15.81
N HIS A 103 3.01 -8.36 -15.83
CA HIS A 103 3.97 -8.98 -16.76
C HIS A 103 4.94 -9.96 -16.08
N GLY A 104 5.13 -9.86 -14.77
CA GLY A 104 6.08 -10.69 -14.01
C GLY A 104 5.41 -11.81 -13.22
N LYS A 105 4.32 -12.38 -13.73
CA LYS A 105 3.54 -13.41 -13.01
C LYS A 105 4.39 -14.63 -12.62
N GLU A 106 5.45 -14.92 -13.37
CA GLU A 106 6.41 -16.00 -13.10
C GLU A 106 7.28 -15.72 -11.86
N ASP A 107 7.48 -14.44 -11.51
CA ASP A 107 8.25 -14.02 -10.34
C ASP A 107 7.40 -13.98 -9.05
N ILE A 108 6.07 -14.13 -9.20
CA ILE A 108 5.14 -14.19 -8.06
C ILE A 108 5.10 -15.63 -7.54
N PRO A 109 5.35 -15.86 -6.23
CA PRO A 109 5.26 -17.19 -5.65
C PRO A 109 3.90 -17.84 -5.90
N GLU A 110 3.91 -19.12 -6.27
CA GLU A 110 2.68 -19.90 -6.52
C GLU A 110 1.75 -19.95 -5.30
N GLU A 111 2.28 -19.75 -4.10
CA GLU A 111 1.52 -19.73 -2.85
C GLU A 111 0.79 -18.40 -2.60
N TRP A 112 1.04 -17.36 -3.39
CA TRP A 112 0.45 -16.03 -3.19
C TRP A 112 -1.10 -16.03 -3.13
N PRO A 113 -1.84 -16.78 -3.98
CA PRO A 113 -3.30 -16.86 -3.88
C PRO A 113 -3.79 -17.47 -2.55
N GLN A 114 -3.05 -18.44 -2.02
CA GLN A 114 -3.34 -19.02 -0.70
C GLN A 114 -3.07 -17.99 0.40
N LEU A 115 -1.96 -17.24 0.32
CA LEU A 115 -1.65 -16.16 1.24
C LEU A 115 -2.72 -15.06 1.23
N ARG A 116 -3.25 -14.67 0.06
CA ARG A 116 -4.37 -13.71 -0.02
C ARG A 116 -5.58 -14.19 0.78
N THR A 117 -5.92 -15.48 0.65
CA THR A 117 -7.05 -16.08 1.36
C THR A 117 -6.85 -16.03 2.88
N GLU A 118 -5.64 -16.36 3.34
CA GLU A 118 -5.28 -16.31 4.77
C GLU A 118 -5.23 -14.88 5.32
N ALA A 119 -4.75 -13.92 4.51
CA ALA A 119 -4.55 -12.54 4.91
C ALA A 119 -5.85 -11.73 4.95
N TRP A 120 -6.85 -12.08 4.14
CA TRP A 120 -8.13 -11.36 4.05
C TRP A 120 -8.80 -11.01 5.40
N PRO A 121 -8.98 -11.95 6.35
CA PRO A 121 -9.57 -11.64 7.65
C PRO A 121 -8.74 -10.66 8.49
N LEU A 122 -7.41 -10.65 8.33
CA LEU A 122 -6.51 -9.72 9.03
C LEU A 122 -6.50 -8.35 8.35
N PHE A 123 -6.55 -8.32 7.02
CA PHE A 123 -6.64 -7.12 6.21
C PHE A 123 -7.87 -6.29 6.58
N ARG A 124 -9.03 -6.94 6.78
CA ARG A 124 -10.27 -6.28 7.22
C ARG A 124 -10.19 -5.60 8.60
N LYS A 125 -9.17 -5.90 9.41
CA LYS A 125 -8.94 -5.27 10.71
C LYS A 125 -8.05 -4.02 10.61
N LEU A 126 -7.42 -3.77 9.46
CA LEU A 126 -6.65 -2.55 9.24
C LEU A 126 -7.60 -1.36 9.08
N ASN A 127 -7.25 -0.22 9.68
CA ASN A 127 -7.89 1.05 9.35
C ASN A 127 -7.12 1.66 8.18
N ILE A 128 -7.78 1.76 7.04
CA ILE A 128 -7.21 2.30 5.82
C ILE A 128 -8.08 3.47 5.36
N PHE A 129 -7.47 4.63 5.19
CA PHE A 129 -8.10 5.85 4.72
C PHE A 129 -7.60 6.17 3.30
N GLU A 130 -8.48 6.65 2.42
CA GLU A 130 -8.12 7.08 1.07
C GLU A 130 -8.04 8.60 0.98
N GLY A 131 -6.97 9.12 0.39
CA GLY A 131 -6.83 10.51 0.00
C GLY A 131 -6.63 10.62 -1.51
N ARG A 132 -7.53 11.33 -2.20
CA ARG A 132 -7.40 11.59 -3.64
C ARG A 132 -6.60 12.87 -3.86
N LEU A 133 -5.62 12.82 -4.77
CA LEU A 133 -4.78 13.96 -5.08
C LEU A 133 -5.42 14.79 -6.20
N CYS A 134 -5.68 16.05 -5.90
CA CYS A 134 -6.21 17.03 -6.85
C CYS A 134 -5.22 18.20 -6.96
N LEU A 135 -5.09 18.76 -8.15
CA LEU A 135 -4.30 19.97 -8.33
C LEU A 135 -4.96 21.12 -7.55
N VAL A 136 -4.21 21.77 -6.67
CA VAL A 136 -4.66 22.98 -5.99
C VAL A 136 -4.31 24.17 -6.86
N THR A 137 -5.33 24.87 -7.33
CA THR A 137 -5.14 26.18 -7.98
C THR A 137 -5.00 27.23 -6.89
N ILE A 138 -3.80 27.77 -6.75
CA ILE A 138 -3.57 28.93 -5.88
C ILE A 138 -4.06 30.15 -6.66
N MET A 139 -5.07 30.86 -6.13
CA MET A 139 -5.47 32.15 -6.70
C MET A 139 -4.39 33.19 -6.41
N GLU A 140 -4.13 34.11 -7.36
CA GLU A 140 -3.11 35.17 -7.28
C GLU A 140 -3.23 36.04 -6.01
N GLU A 141 -2.13 36.76 -5.71
CA GLU A 141 -1.85 37.43 -4.44
C GLU A 141 -3.07 38.05 -3.74
N PRO A 142 -3.21 37.81 -2.42
CA PRO A 142 -4.32 38.38 -1.70
C PRO A 142 -4.22 39.91 -1.69
N GLN A 143 -5.33 40.59 -1.99
CA GLN A 143 -5.46 42.05 -2.12
C GLN A 143 -5.11 42.87 -0.86
N TRP A 144 -4.63 42.24 0.22
CA TRP A 144 -4.10 42.95 1.39
C TRP A 144 -2.61 43.31 1.26
N ALA A 145 -1.96 42.96 0.14
CA ALA A 145 -0.56 43.29 -0.15
C ALA A 145 -0.34 44.66 -0.84
N ILE A 146 -1.36 45.53 -0.92
CA ILE A 146 -1.28 46.91 -1.47
C ILE A 146 -1.67 47.93 -0.42
#